data_AF-A0A9E5FDA3-F1
#
_entry.id   AF-A0A9E5FDA3-F1
#
_cell.length_a   1.000
_cell.length_b   1.000
_cell.length_c   1.000
_cell.angle_alpha   90.00
_cell.angle_beta   90.00
_cell.angle_gamma   90.00
#
_symmetry.space_group_name_H-M   'P 1'
#
loop_
_entity.id
_entity.type
_entity.pdbx_description
1 polymer ?
#
loop_
_entity_poly.entity_id
_entity_poly.type
_entity_poly.pdbx_seq_one_letter_code
_entity_poly.pdbx_strand_id
1 'polypeptide(L)'
;SIVAKRWTELDPAETKPTKLVESHTARYLGPVLKAGPHRERLKTEQPPLELVHETESEIIGADAPMPWKVDGRTWHLKDRLTADGKPCRWEGEILAHLESLCAAIKGLAPLDWNERQVVEITAPGKPDSWFCHAMTGMEWLVKLVFRVGRGTFDASELETKLGITPLNKTEGLQIYGNEPRVRVAAMKTQPWQSVTLLVHRMSEVNTPAFRSFLEQAAKSYLAQLDKLREKPEVLMPWKLMGEAWHTNAKGFPIGAPRQWDASLLPAIMTLLREAVPSLEFEFDSRDTITGRIPGRRRIWLTLKTKDPSGLECRLAGAKGGLNLGHLAGLGSEREISSDREVDDICRLVFQRPSDLDAPLFRALLVRHSASAVDKGSV
;
A
#
# COMPACT_ATOMS: atom_id res chain seq x y z
N SER A 1 -28.80 -16.68 2.32
CA SER A 1 -27.54 -15.92 2.28
C SER A 1 -27.38 -15.25 3.62
N ILE A 2 -26.53 -15.77 4.50
CA ILE A 2 -26.26 -15.18 5.82
C ILE A 2 -25.18 -14.13 5.57
N VAL A 3 -25.60 -12.92 5.23
CA VAL A 3 -24.70 -11.76 5.13
C VAL A 3 -25.45 -10.58 5.76
N ALA A 4 -24.77 -9.92 6.70
CA ALA A 4 -25.12 -8.65 7.36
C ALA A 4 -26.14 -8.66 8.52
N LYS A 5 -25.87 -9.40 9.60
CA LYS A 5 -26.29 -8.99 10.96
C LYS A 5 -25.04 -8.63 11.78
N ARG A 6 -25.07 -7.54 12.55
CA ARG A 6 -24.00 -7.24 13.53
C ARG A 6 -24.07 -8.29 14.65
N TRP A 7 -22.92 -8.64 15.25
CA TRP A 7 -22.83 -9.66 16.31
C TRP A 7 -23.79 -9.42 17.49
N THR A 8 -24.15 -8.17 17.76
CA THR A 8 -25.09 -7.75 18.81
C THR A 8 -26.56 -8.01 18.48
N GLU A 9 -26.89 -8.34 17.23
CA GLU A 9 -28.25 -8.57 16.72
C GLU A 9 -28.53 -10.07 16.46
N LEU A 10 -27.59 -10.94 16.82
CA LEU A 10 -27.76 -12.39 16.77
C LEU A 10 -28.38 -12.85 18.08
N ASP A 11 -29.62 -13.35 18.03
CA ASP A 11 -30.16 -14.13 19.14
C ASP A 11 -29.40 -15.47 19.22
N PRO A 12 -28.77 -15.81 20.37
CA PRO A 12 -28.12 -17.12 20.55
C PRO A 12 -29.06 -18.31 20.31
N ALA A 13 -30.37 -18.11 20.41
CA ALA A 13 -31.37 -19.13 20.05
C ALA A 13 -31.51 -19.31 18.53
N GLU A 14 -31.32 -18.27 17.72
CA GLU A 14 -31.37 -18.32 16.24
C GLU A 14 -30.14 -18.99 15.60
N THR A 15 -29.02 -19.06 16.33
CA THR A 15 -27.75 -19.64 15.84
C THR A 15 -27.58 -21.11 16.20
N LYS A 16 -28.54 -21.73 16.91
CA LYS A 16 -28.50 -23.16 17.18
C LYS A 16 -28.70 -23.93 15.87
N PRO A 17 -27.72 -24.74 15.43
CA PRO A 17 -27.92 -25.56 14.24
C PRO A 17 -29.11 -26.49 14.46
N THR A 18 -30.08 -26.47 13.54
CA THR A 18 -31.31 -27.28 13.57
C THR A 18 -31.05 -28.79 13.54
N LYS A 19 -29.80 -29.19 13.29
CA LYS A 19 -29.29 -30.54 13.46
C LYS A 19 -27.95 -30.46 14.19
N LEU A 20 -27.88 -31.05 15.38
CA LEU A 20 -26.61 -31.37 16.01
C LEU A 20 -25.90 -32.40 15.12
N VAL A 21 -24.98 -31.96 14.28
CA VAL A 21 -24.07 -32.86 13.59
C VAL A 21 -23.05 -33.31 14.65
N GLU A 22 -23.05 -34.60 14.96
CA GLU A 22 -22.09 -35.16 15.90
C GLU A 22 -20.67 -34.89 15.38
N SER A 23 -19.92 -34.04 16.09
CA SER A 23 -18.52 -33.81 15.79
C SER A 23 -17.74 -35.07 16.16
N HIS A 24 -17.10 -35.70 15.17
CA HIS A 24 -16.21 -36.84 15.39
C HIS A 24 -15.14 -36.52 16.44
N THR A 25 -14.59 -35.30 16.42
CA THR A 25 -13.60 -34.83 17.38
C THR A 25 -14.16 -34.72 18.80
N ALA A 26 -15.41 -34.29 18.96
CA ALA A 26 -16.03 -34.15 20.27
C ALA A 26 -16.14 -35.50 21.01
N ARG A 27 -16.38 -36.60 20.28
CA ARG A 27 -16.42 -37.96 20.84
C ARG A 27 -15.10 -38.37 21.50
N TYR A 28 -13.96 -38.00 20.90
CA TYR A 28 -12.63 -38.35 21.43
C TYR A 28 -12.14 -37.36 22.50
N LEU A 29 -12.55 -36.10 22.41
CA LEU A 29 -12.17 -35.08 23.41
C LEU A 29 -12.97 -35.17 24.71
N GLY A 30 -14.19 -35.73 24.69
CA GLY A 30 -15.04 -35.84 25.88
C GLY A 30 -14.35 -36.49 27.09
N PRO A 31 -13.73 -37.67 26.97
CA PRO A 31 -12.98 -38.30 28.06
C PRO A 31 -11.78 -37.48 28.52
N VAL A 32 -11.06 -36.84 27.58
CA VAL A 32 -9.87 -36.02 27.87
C VAL A 32 -10.24 -34.77 28.67
N LEU A 33 -11.33 -34.09 28.30
CA LEU A 33 -11.84 -32.93 29.01
C LEU A 33 -12.38 -33.29 30.40
N LYS A 34 -12.99 -34.48 30.56
CA LYS A 34 -13.41 -34.99 31.88
C LYS A 34 -12.23 -35.36 32.78
N ALA A 35 -11.15 -35.89 32.21
CA ALA A 35 -9.95 -36.27 32.95
C ALA A 35 -9.03 -35.09 33.26
N GLY A 36 -9.13 -34.00 32.49
CA GLY A 36 -8.34 -32.80 32.70
C GLY A 36 -8.73 -32.06 34.00
N PRO A 37 -7.76 -31.45 34.70
CA PRO A 37 -8.05 -30.65 35.89
C PRO A 37 -8.86 -29.41 35.50
N HIS A 38 -10.18 -29.49 35.66
CA HIS A 38 -11.05 -28.33 35.51
C HIS A 38 -10.97 -27.48 36.78
N ARG A 39 -10.37 -26.30 36.68
CA ARG A 39 -10.44 -25.27 37.72
C ARG A 39 -11.37 -24.16 37.26
N GLU A 40 -12.23 -23.72 38.15
CA GLU A 40 -13.01 -22.51 37.93
C GLU A 40 -12.03 -21.36 37.70
N ARG A 41 -12.18 -20.68 36.56
CA ARG A 41 -11.33 -19.55 36.24
C ARG A 41 -11.74 -18.43 37.20
N LEU A 42 -10.84 -18.04 38.11
CA LEU A 42 -11.06 -16.86 38.95
C LEU A 42 -11.35 -15.70 38.00
N LYS A 43 -12.53 -15.09 38.16
CA LYS A 43 -12.80 -13.79 37.56
C LYS A 43 -11.85 -12.83 38.26
N THR A 44 -10.70 -12.57 37.65
CA THR A 44 -9.97 -11.35 37.95
C THR A 44 -10.94 -10.24 37.56
N GLU A 45 -11.50 -9.54 38.54
CA GLU A 45 -12.03 -8.21 38.30
C GLU A 45 -10.84 -7.44 37.73
N GLN A 46 -10.79 -7.32 36.40
CA GLN A 46 -9.88 -6.37 35.79
C GLN A 46 -10.31 -5.04 36.40
N PRO A 47 -9.46 -4.36 37.20
CA PRO A 47 -9.76 -2.98 37.54
C PRO A 47 -10.04 -2.29 36.20
N PRO A 48 -11.03 -1.37 36.13
CA PRO A 48 -11.23 -0.60 34.92
C PRO A 48 -9.85 -0.13 34.47
N LEU A 49 -9.48 -0.45 33.23
CA LEU A 49 -8.30 0.12 32.62
C LEU A 49 -8.48 1.63 32.77
N GLU A 50 -7.85 2.21 33.78
CA GLU A 50 -7.51 3.61 33.72
C GLU A 50 -6.71 3.68 32.43
N LEU A 51 -7.33 4.25 31.41
CA LEU A 51 -6.60 4.89 30.33
C LEU A 51 -5.73 5.89 31.06
N VAL A 52 -4.54 5.43 31.47
CA VAL A 52 -3.41 6.30 31.67
C VAL A 52 -3.26 6.89 30.29
N HIS A 53 -3.85 8.07 30.11
CA HIS A 53 -3.42 8.97 29.07
C HIS A 53 -1.94 9.14 29.39
N GLU A 54 -1.08 8.38 28.71
CA GLU A 54 0.32 8.74 28.60
C GLU A 54 0.27 10.19 28.12
N THR A 55 0.50 11.12 29.05
CA THR A 55 0.80 12.49 28.71
C THR A 55 1.88 12.40 27.66
N GLU A 56 1.64 13.03 26.50
CA GLU A 56 2.57 13.11 25.38
C GLU A 56 3.98 13.19 25.95
N SER A 57 4.71 12.08 25.85
CA SER A 57 6.12 12.11 26.15
C SER A 57 6.68 13.01 25.08
N GLU A 58 7.13 14.22 25.45
CA GLU A 58 7.91 15.05 24.55
C GLU A 58 8.97 14.14 23.95
N ILE A 59 8.84 13.82 22.65
CA ILE A 59 9.80 12.98 21.96
C ILE A 59 11.07 13.82 21.88
N ILE A 60 11.93 13.68 22.88
CA ILE A 60 13.25 14.30 22.91
C ILE A 60 13.96 13.88 21.62
N GLY A 61 14.17 14.84 20.71
CA GLY A 61 14.83 14.61 19.42
C GLY A 61 13.91 14.57 18.18
N ALA A 62 12.67 15.09 18.23
CA ALA A 62 11.82 15.22 17.04
C ALA A 62 12.51 15.98 15.88
N ASP A 63 13.40 16.93 16.19
CA ASP A 63 14.19 17.70 15.21
C ASP A 63 15.54 17.06 14.87
N ALA A 64 15.93 15.96 15.52
CA ALA A 64 17.19 15.29 15.24
C ALA A 64 17.08 14.47 13.94
N PRO A 65 18.05 14.58 13.01
CA PRO A 65 18.05 13.75 11.82
C PRO A 65 18.16 12.28 12.22
N MET A 66 17.24 11.48 11.71
CA MET A 66 17.20 10.04 11.97
C MET A 66 18.50 9.36 11.50
N PRO A 67 18.95 8.26 12.14
CA PRO A 67 20.23 7.63 11.83
C PRO A 67 20.46 7.32 10.35
N TRP A 68 19.41 6.87 9.65
CA TRP A 68 19.45 6.58 8.22
C TRP A 68 19.54 7.82 7.33
N LYS A 69 19.19 9.01 7.82
CA LYS A 69 19.40 10.29 7.11
C LYS A 69 20.79 10.86 7.34
N VAL A 70 21.46 10.48 8.43
CA VAL A 70 22.82 10.92 8.76
C VAL A 70 23.84 10.08 8.00
N ASP A 71 23.77 8.76 8.14
CA ASP A 71 24.60 7.80 7.41
C ASP A 71 23.77 6.59 7.01
N GLY A 72 22.92 6.79 6.00
CA GLY A 72 22.03 5.75 5.48
C GLY A 72 22.79 4.52 5.01
N ARG A 73 23.98 4.70 4.43
CA ARG A 73 24.79 3.59 3.95
C ARG A 73 25.25 2.71 5.12
N THR A 74 25.83 3.28 6.16
CA THR A 74 26.22 2.50 7.35
C THR A 74 25.01 1.90 8.05
N TRP A 75 23.91 2.65 8.16
CA TRP A 75 22.64 2.16 8.70
C TRP A 75 22.18 0.87 7.99
N HIS A 76 22.02 0.90 6.67
CA HIS A 76 21.53 -0.25 5.93
C HIS A 76 22.53 -1.41 5.88
N LEU A 77 23.84 -1.15 5.94
CA LEU A 77 24.87 -2.20 5.88
C LEU A 77 25.17 -2.85 7.23
N LYS A 78 24.98 -2.15 8.36
CA LYS A 78 25.39 -2.64 9.68
C LYS A 78 24.33 -2.45 10.76
N ASP A 79 23.81 -1.24 10.93
CA ASP A 79 23.02 -0.88 12.12
C ASP A 79 21.51 -1.12 11.97
N ARG A 80 21.08 -1.58 10.81
CA ARG A 80 19.67 -1.82 10.46
C ARG A 80 18.97 -2.71 11.48
N LEU A 81 17.73 -2.34 11.75
CA LEU A 81 16.82 -3.09 12.59
C LEU A 81 15.55 -3.43 11.82
N THR A 82 14.91 -4.52 12.25
CA THR A 82 13.55 -4.84 11.82
C THR A 82 12.54 -3.81 12.33
N ALA A 83 11.30 -3.90 11.83
CA ALA A 83 10.21 -3.04 12.32
C ALA A 83 10.03 -3.14 13.85
N ASP A 84 10.23 -4.33 14.42
CA ASP A 84 10.13 -4.62 15.85
C ASP A 84 11.45 -4.41 16.62
N GLY A 85 12.46 -3.79 16.00
CA GLY A 85 13.74 -3.45 16.65
C GLY A 85 14.73 -4.60 16.80
N LYS A 86 14.46 -5.78 16.24
CA LYS A 86 15.43 -6.90 16.23
C LYS A 86 16.59 -6.64 15.26
N PRO A 87 17.81 -7.14 15.54
CA PRO A 87 18.93 -7.06 14.61
C PRO A 87 18.65 -7.88 13.34
N CYS A 88 19.03 -7.36 12.19
CA CYS A 88 19.00 -8.14 10.94
C CYS A 88 20.23 -9.06 10.85
N ARG A 89 20.02 -10.27 10.34
CA ARG A 89 20.97 -11.39 10.27
C ARG A 89 21.39 -11.78 8.85
N TRP A 90 20.75 -11.24 7.82
CA TRP A 90 21.27 -11.33 6.44
C TRP A 90 22.54 -10.50 6.29
N GLU A 91 23.40 -10.83 5.33
CA GLU A 91 24.72 -10.19 5.18
C GLU A 91 24.65 -8.81 4.52
N GLY A 92 25.05 -7.76 5.26
CA GLY A 92 25.00 -6.37 4.79
C GLY A 92 25.73 -6.12 3.47
N GLU A 93 26.83 -6.85 3.24
CA GLU A 93 27.67 -6.76 2.04
C GLU A 93 26.91 -6.98 0.73
N ILE A 94 25.76 -7.67 0.78
CA ILE A 94 24.86 -7.83 -0.38
C ILE A 94 24.52 -6.47 -1.01
N LEU A 95 24.22 -5.46 -0.19
CA LEU A 95 23.87 -4.13 -0.70
C LEU A 95 25.08 -3.36 -1.22
N ALA A 96 26.24 -3.50 -0.59
CA ALA A 96 27.48 -2.90 -1.10
C ALA A 96 27.89 -3.52 -2.44
N HIS A 97 27.65 -4.82 -2.62
CA HIS A 97 27.85 -5.49 -3.90
C HIS A 97 26.86 -5.02 -4.96
N LEU A 98 25.58 -4.93 -4.61
CA LEU A 98 24.54 -4.41 -5.50
C LEU A 98 24.85 -2.97 -5.93
N GLU A 99 25.28 -2.11 -5.00
CA GLU A 99 25.76 -0.75 -5.27
C GLU A 99 26.87 -0.75 -6.32
N SER A 100 27.92 -1.56 -6.10
CA SER A 100 29.05 -1.66 -7.01
C SER A 100 28.65 -2.13 -8.41
N LEU A 101 27.79 -3.16 -8.51
CA LEU A 101 27.32 -3.66 -9.79
C LEU A 101 26.42 -2.63 -10.51
N CYS A 102 25.52 -1.96 -9.79
CA CYS A 102 24.65 -0.94 -10.37
C CYS A 102 25.41 0.31 -10.81
N ALA A 103 26.44 0.73 -10.07
CA ALA A 103 27.29 1.85 -10.44
C ALA A 103 28.05 1.62 -11.76
N ALA A 104 28.33 0.37 -12.12
CA ALA A 104 28.93 0.02 -13.40
C ALA A 104 27.94 0.08 -14.59
N ILE A 105 26.63 0.15 -14.33
CA ILE A 105 25.60 0.17 -15.37
C ILE A 105 25.23 1.62 -15.69
N LYS A 106 25.60 2.06 -16.89
CA LYS A 106 25.26 3.39 -17.39
C LYS A 106 23.73 3.56 -17.48
N GLY A 107 23.22 4.65 -16.92
CA GLY A 107 21.79 5.00 -16.96
C GLY A 107 21.03 4.73 -15.66
N LEU A 108 21.67 4.12 -14.66
CA LEU A 108 21.15 4.06 -13.30
C LEU A 108 21.68 5.24 -12.47
N ALA A 109 20.85 5.74 -11.56
CA ALA A 109 21.24 6.70 -10.53
C ALA A 109 21.94 5.97 -9.37
N PRO A 110 22.73 6.69 -8.55
CA PRO A 110 23.24 6.16 -7.28
C PRO A 110 22.10 5.65 -6.38
N LEU A 111 22.42 4.71 -5.50
CA LEU A 111 21.47 4.19 -4.51
C LEU A 111 21.04 5.33 -3.57
N ASP A 112 19.73 5.42 -3.34
CA ASP A 112 19.14 6.28 -2.33
C ASP A 112 19.01 5.51 -1.01
N TRP A 113 19.65 6.03 0.04
CA TRP A 113 19.72 5.44 1.37
C TRP A 113 18.87 6.19 2.41
N ASN A 114 18.05 7.15 1.98
CA ASN A 114 17.38 8.10 2.88
C ASN A 114 16.12 7.57 3.57
N GLU A 115 15.67 6.35 3.23
CA GLU A 115 14.47 5.73 3.78
C GLU A 115 14.82 4.59 4.75
N ARG A 116 14.25 4.63 5.97
CA ARG A 116 14.63 3.74 7.10
C ARG A 116 14.78 2.26 6.74
N GLN A 117 13.91 1.74 5.88
CA GLN A 117 13.81 0.31 5.59
C GLN A 117 13.99 -0.03 4.11
N VAL A 118 14.17 0.96 3.24
CA VAL A 118 14.22 0.74 1.79
C VAL A 118 15.42 1.47 1.22
N VAL A 119 16.21 0.75 0.44
CA VAL A 119 17.21 1.35 -0.44
C VAL A 119 16.67 1.33 -1.85
N GLU A 120 16.59 2.48 -2.50
CA GLU A 120 15.98 2.64 -3.82
C GLU A 120 17.05 2.90 -4.88
N ILE A 121 16.85 2.34 -6.08
CA ILE A 121 17.65 2.61 -7.27
C ILE A 121 16.70 3.05 -8.37
N THR A 122 16.98 4.19 -9.00
CA THR A 122 16.18 4.74 -10.11
C THR A 122 17.04 4.98 -11.35
N ALA A 123 16.43 5.50 -12.42
CA ALA A 123 17.17 6.16 -13.50
C ALA A 123 17.10 7.69 -13.30
N PRO A 124 18.09 8.46 -13.76
CA PRO A 124 18.04 9.91 -13.65
C PRO A 124 16.92 10.50 -14.54
N GLY A 125 16.29 11.56 -14.05
CA GLY A 125 15.26 12.32 -14.77
C GLY A 125 13.87 11.69 -14.74
N LYS A 126 12.93 12.26 -15.52
CA LYS A 126 11.56 11.75 -15.64
C LYS A 126 11.43 10.74 -16.81
N PRO A 127 10.47 9.80 -16.77
CA PRO A 127 9.52 9.55 -15.68
C PRO A 127 10.20 8.97 -14.44
N ASP A 128 9.69 9.36 -13.29
CA ASP A 128 10.18 8.94 -11.97
C ASP A 128 9.71 7.51 -11.70
N SER A 129 10.53 6.55 -12.11
CA SER A 129 10.29 5.13 -11.84
C SER A 129 11.52 4.58 -11.14
N TRP A 130 11.28 3.69 -10.20
CA TRP A 130 12.34 2.89 -9.60
C TRP A 130 12.66 1.67 -10.47
N PHE A 131 13.94 1.30 -10.46
CA PHE A 131 14.49 0.07 -11.01
C PHE A 131 14.49 -1.04 -9.97
N CYS A 132 15.00 -0.74 -8.76
CA CYS A 132 15.14 -1.71 -7.69
C CYS A 132 14.72 -1.11 -6.34
N HIS A 133 13.99 -1.91 -5.56
CA HIS A 133 13.79 -1.70 -4.13
C HIS A 133 14.44 -2.83 -3.34
N ALA A 134 15.40 -2.47 -2.49
CA ALA A 134 15.96 -3.35 -1.48
C ALA A 134 15.25 -3.10 -0.13
N MET A 135 14.39 -4.01 0.28
CA MET A 135 13.74 -3.97 1.60
C MET A 135 14.65 -4.59 2.65
N THR A 136 15.11 -3.76 3.59
CA THR A 136 16.19 -4.07 4.53
C THR A 136 15.71 -4.39 5.95
N GLY A 137 14.41 -4.21 6.22
CA GLY A 137 13.81 -4.39 7.55
C GLY A 137 13.39 -5.81 7.92
N MET A 138 13.76 -6.83 7.14
CA MET A 138 13.48 -8.23 7.47
C MET A 138 14.66 -8.83 8.25
N GLU A 139 14.37 -9.67 9.27
CA GLU A 139 15.40 -10.23 10.14
C GLU A 139 16.38 -11.09 9.34
N TRP A 140 15.90 -12.08 8.60
CA TRP A 140 16.77 -13.12 8.03
C TRP A 140 17.14 -12.92 6.57
N LEU A 141 16.43 -12.06 5.85
CA LEU A 141 16.54 -11.94 4.39
C LEU A 141 16.55 -10.47 4.01
N VAL A 142 17.26 -10.09 2.95
CA VAL A 142 17.00 -8.86 2.20
C VAL A 142 16.12 -9.21 1.01
N LYS A 143 15.03 -8.45 0.83
CA LYS A 143 14.14 -8.64 -0.32
C LYS A 143 14.50 -7.62 -1.39
N LEU A 144 15.03 -8.10 -2.50
CA LEU A 144 15.36 -7.30 -3.68
C LEU A 144 14.21 -7.41 -4.68
N VAL A 145 13.59 -6.29 -5.03
CA VAL A 145 12.50 -6.24 -6.01
C VAL A 145 12.95 -5.41 -7.18
N PHE A 146 13.08 -6.04 -8.34
CA PHE A 146 13.46 -5.40 -9.59
C PHE A 146 12.23 -5.20 -10.49
N ARG A 147 12.17 -4.06 -11.16
CA ARG A 147 11.18 -3.73 -12.16
C ARG A 147 11.81 -3.86 -13.55
N VAL A 148 11.23 -4.71 -14.38
CA VAL A 148 11.72 -4.98 -15.75
C VAL A 148 10.54 -5.00 -16.74
N GLY A 149 10.81 -4.91 -18.04
CA GLY A 149 9.78 -5.05 -19.06
C GLY A 149 9.08 -6.42 -18.98
N ARG A 150 7.79 -6.47 -19.34
CA ARG A 150 7.05 -7.75 -19.36
C ARG A 150 7.71 -8.78 -20.26
N GLY A 151 7.75 -10.03 -19.80
CA GLY A 151 8.31 -11.15 -20.56
C GLY A 151 9.84 -11.17 -20.62
N THR A 152 10.53 -10.40 -19.77
CA THR A 152 12.00 -10.40 -19.73
C THR A 152 12.54 -11.69 -19.12
N PHE A 153 11.84 -12.23 -18.12
CA PHE A 153 12.23 -13.46 -17.43
C PHE A 153 11.06 -14.42 -17.29
N ASP A 154 11.35 -15.70 -17.41
CA ASP A 154 10.54 -16.79 -16.90
C ASP A 154 10.93 -17.11 -15.44
N ALA A 155 9.95 -17.51 -14.62
CA ALA A 155 10.20 -17.78 -13.21
C ALA A 155 11.10 -19.00 -12.98
N SER A 156 10.83 -20.10 -13.68
CA SER A 156 11.51 -21.39 -13.47
C SER A 156 12.93 -21.39 -14.02
N GLU A 157 13.12 -20.78 -15.19
CA GLU A 157 14.44 -20.60 -15.79
C GLU A 157 15.32 -19.70 -14.91
N LEU A 158 14.76 -18.60 -14.41
CA LEU A 158 15.52 -17.67 -13.58
C LEU A 158 15.87 -18.27 -12.22
N GLU A 159 14.94 -18.99 -11.59
CA GLU A 159 15.20 -19.73 -10.35
C GLU A 159 16.37 -20.71 -10.51
N THR A 160 16.33 -21.52 -11.57
CA THR A 160 17.39 -22.48 -11.89
C THR A 160 18.73 -21.78 -12.15
N LYS A 161 18.70 -20.69 -12.94
CA LYS A 161 19.90 -19.93 -13.30
C LYS A 161 20.56 -19.27 -12.10
N LEU A 162 19.78 -18.68 -11.19
CA LEU A 162 20.31 -18.01 -10.00
C LEU A 162 20.75 -19.00 -8.93
N GLY A 163 20.16 -20.20 -8.88
CA GLY A 163 20.57 -21.25 -7.94
C GLY A 163 20.30 -20.91 -6.46
N ILE A 164 19.40 -19.96 -6.18
CA ILE A 164 19.04 -19.56 -4.82
C ILE A 164 18.12 -20.64 -4.24
N THR A 165 18.62 -21.39 -3.26
CA THR A 165 17.91 -22.54 -2.69
C THR A 165 16.73 -22.13 -1.80
N PRO A 166 15.69 -22.95 -1.62
CA PRO A 166 14.65 -22.68 -0.62
C PRO A 166 15.20 -22.59 0.82
N LEU A 167 14.47 -21.95 1.73
CA LEU A 167 14.90 -21.68 3.11
C LEU A 167 15.37 -22.95 3.84
N ASN A 168 14.63 -24.05 3.69
CA ASN A 168 14.96 -25.33 4.32
C ASN A 168 16.28 -25.96 3.86
N LYS A 169 16.83 -25.49 2.73
CA LYS A 169 18.12 -25.94 2.16
C LYS A 169 19.20 -24.87 2.30
N THR A 170 18.93 -23.78 3.01
CA THR A 170 19.88 -22.70 3.26
C THR A 170 20.40 -22.82 4.70
N GLU A 171 21.69 -23.11 4.83
CA GLU A 171 22.32 -23.28 6.14
C GLU A 171 22.23 -21.99 6.99
N GLY A 172 22.09 -22.13 8.30
CA GLY A 172 22.13 -21.01 9.26
C GLY A 172 20.84 -20.22 9.41
N LEU A 173 19.83 -20.45 8.56
CA LEU A 173 18.51 -19.84 8.71
C LEU A 173 17.71 -20.52 9.82
N GLN A 174 17.12 -19.72 10.71
CA GLN A 174 16.16 -20.20 11.73
C GLN A 174 14.70 -19.98 11.29
N ILE A 175 14.49 -19.87 9.98
CA ILE A 175 13.18 -19.77 9.35
C ILE A 175 13.05 -20.89 8.33
N TYR A 176 11.83 -21.41 8.17
CA TYR A 176 11.55 -22.60 7.36
C TYR A 176 10.61 -22.26 6.22
N GLY A 177 10.77 -22.96 5.10
CA GLY A 177 9.98 -22.80 3.88
C GLY A 177 10.58 -23.57 2.71
N ASN A 178 9.70 -24.12 1.87
CA ASN A 178 10.08 -24.83 0.64
C ASN A 178 9.79 -24.01 -0.61
N GLU A 179 9.17 -22.85 -0.45
CA GLU A 179 8.83 -21.95 -1.54
C GLU A 179 10.10 -21.43 -2.22
N PRO A 180 10.08 -21.27 -3.56
CA PRO A 180 11.13 -20.57 -4.28
C PRO A 180 11.37 -19.18 -3.70
N ARG A 181 12.65 -18.83 -3.52
CA ARG A 181 13.08 -17.48 -3.12
C ARG A 181 13.23 -16.53 -4.30
N VAL A 182 12.99 -17.02 -5.51
CA VAL A 182 12.92 -16.25 -6.75
C VAL A 182 11.47 -16.25 -7.21
N ARG A 183 10.90 -15.07 -7.42
CA ARG A 183 9.53 -14.92 -7.91
C ARG A 183 9.48 -13.91 -9.04
N VAL A 184 8.80 -14.30 -10.11
CA VAL A 184 8.54 -13.42 -11.24
C VAL A 184 7.04 -13.23 -11.39
N ALA A 185 6.58 -11.98 -11.50
CA ALA A 185 5.16 -11.67 -11.63
C ALA A 185 4.92 -10.48 -12.56
N ALA A 186 3.99 -10.61 -13.51
CA ALA A 186 3.54 -9.48 -14.32
C ALA A 186 2.68 -8.51 -13.48
N MET A 187 2.94 -7.21 -13.58
CA MET A 187 2.11 -6.20 -12.93
C MET A 187 0.83 -6.02 -13.74
N LYS A 188 -0.35 -6.32 -13.17
CA LYS A 188 -1.64 -6.39 -13.90
C LYS A 188 -1.91 -5.22 -14.86
N THR A 189 -1.68 -3.99 -14.39
CA THR A 189 -2.12 -2.76 -15.07
C THR A 189 -0.99 -2.00 -15.76
N GLN A 190 0.25 -2.42 -15.56
CA GLN A 190 1.45 -1.70 -15.98
C GLN A 190 2.29 -2.53 -16.94
N PRO A 191 3.08 -1.93 -17.84
CA PRO A 191 3.94 -2.63 -18.81
C PRO A 191 5.16 -3.31 -18.16
N TRP A 192 5.09 -3.56 -16.85
CA TRP A 192 6.18 -4.06 -16.04
C TRP A 192 5.94 -5.50 -15.59
N GLN A 193 7.04 -6.18 -15.33
CA GLN A 193 7.15 -7.42 -14.59
C GLN A 193 8.05 -7.15 -13.39
N SER A 194 7.66 -7.65 -12.22
CA SER A 194 8.49 -7.62 -11.02
C SER A 194 9.24 -8.93 -10.86
N VAL A 195 10.54 -8.85 -10.62
CA VAL A 195 11.38 -9.97 -10.17
C VAL A 195 11.71 -9.73 -8.71
N THR A 196 11.34 -10.66 -7.84
CA THR A 196 11.61 -10.61 -6.39
C THR A 196 12.61 -11.69 -6.04
N LEU A 197 13.69 -11.32 -5.37
CA LEU A 197 14.69 -12.22 -4.81
C LEU A 197 14.71 -12.06 -3.29
N LEU A 198 14.70 -13.17 -2.56
CA LEU A 198 14.92 -13.21 -1.12
C LEU A 198 16.32 -13.75 -0.86
N VAL A 199 17.23 -12.88 -0.44
CA VAL A 199 18.66 -13.18 -0.31
C VAL A 199 19.06 -13.15 1.17
N HIS A 200 19.85 -14.14 1.60
CA HIS A 200 20.41 -14.23 2.95
C HIS A 200 21.91 -13.92 2.96
N ARG A 201 22.67 -14.51 2.00
CA ARG A 201 24.14 -14.47 1.99
C ARG A 201 24.70 -13.85 0.72
N MET A 202 25.89 -13.29 0.85
CA MET A 202 26.66 -12.71 -0.23
C MET A 202 26.99 -13.74 -1.32
N SER A 203 27.23 -15.01 -0.95
CA SER A 203 27.51 -16.08 -1.92
C SER A 203 26.39 -16.34 -2.94
N GLU A 204 25.16 -15.92 -2.62
CA GLU A 204 23.99 -16.10 -3.50
C GLU A 204 23.93 -15.06 -4.62
N VAL A 205 24.52 -13.89 -4.38
CA VAL A 205 24.54 -12.76 -5.32
C VAL A 205 25.93 -12.50 -5.90
N ASN A 206 26.99 -12.97 -5.25
CA ASN A 206 28.35 -12.93 -5.77
C ASN A 206 28.59 -14.05 -6.79
N THR A 207 27.76 -14.10 -7.83
CA THR A 207 27.81 -15.11 -8.87
C THR A 207 27.78 -14.48 -10.26
N PRO A 208 28.41 -15.09 -11.28
CA PRO A 208 28.28 -14.64 -12.66
C PRO A 208 26.81 -14.64 -13.14
N ALA A 209 26.00 -15.59 -12.65
CA ALA A 209 24.59 -15.68 -12.97
C ALA A 209 23.80 -14.46 -12.48
N PHE A 210 24.04 -14.03 -11.25
CA PHE A 210 23.42 -12.83 -10.69
C PHE A 210 23.85 -11.56 -11.43
N ARG A 211 25.15 -11.43 -11.75
CA ARG A 211 25.66 -10.30 -12.56
C ARG A 211 24.96 -10.23 -13.92
N SER A 212 24.89 -11.36 -14.63
CA SER A 212 24.20 -11.45 -15.93
C SER A 212 22.70 -11.11 -15.80
N PHE A 213 22.05 -11.58 -14.73
CA PHE A 213 20.66 -11.23 -14.44
C PHE A 213 20.50 -9.71 -14.26
N LEU A 214 21.34 -9.07 -13.45
CA LEU A 214 21.24 -7.65 -13.13
C LEU A 214 21.45 -6.77 -14.36
N GLU A 215 22.43 -7.11 -15.22
CA GLU A 215 22.67 -6.41 -16.49
C GLU A 215 21.47 -6.52 -17.44
N GLN A 216 20.89 -7.73 -17.57
CA GLN A 216 19.69 -7.95 -18.39
C GLN A 216 18.47 -7.21 -17.83
N ALA A 217 18.29 -7.22 -16.50
CA ALA A 217 17.21 -6.52 -15.83
C ALA A 217 17.32 -5.01 -16.04
N ALA A 218 18.50 -4.42 -15.84
CA ALA A 218 18.74 -3.01 -16.04
C ALA A 218 18.55 -2.59 -17.51
N LYS A 219 19.06 -3.40 -18.47
CA LYS A 219 18.84 -3.17 -19.90
C LYS A 219 17.36 -3.16 -20.26
N SER A 220 16.58 -4.13 -19.77
CA SER A 220 15.13 -4.21 -20.00
C SER A 220 14.40 -3.00 -19.41
N TYR A 221 14.77 -2.63 -18.18
CA TYR A 221 14.22 -1.47 -17.49
C TYR A 221 14.48 -0.16 -18.25
N LEU A 222 15.74 0.13 -18.62
CA LEU A 222 16.12 1.34 -19.33
C LEU A 222 15.46 1.42 -20.72
N ALA A 223 15.42 0.32 -21.46
CA ALA A 223 14.72 0.26 -22.74
C ALA A 223 13.20 0.55 -22.60
N GLN A 224 12.59 0.13 -21.49
CA GLN A 224 11.19 0.42 -21.21
C GLN A 224 10.98 1.89 -20.79
N LEU A 225 11.95 2.49 -20.09
CA LEU A 225 11.93 3.93 -19.80
C LEU A 225 12.08 4.78 -21.06
N ASP A 226 12.94 4.40 -21.99
CA ASP A 226 13.11 5.14 -23.23
C ASP A 226 11.82 5.11 -24.06
N LYS A 227 11.16 3.95 -24.13
CA LYS A 227 9.80 3.85 -24.71
C LYS A 227 8.77 4.73 -24.00
N LEU A 228 8.86 4.84 -22.67
CA LEU A 228 7.99 5.72 -21.87
C LEU A 228 8.23 7.20 -22.16
N ARG A 229 9.49 7.59 -22.41
CA ARG A 229 9.88 8.96 -22.76
C ARG A 229 9.46 9.31 -24.19
N GLU A 230 9.64 8.40 -25.13
CA GLU A 230 9.30 8.62 -26.54
C GLU A 230 7.79 8.61 -26.81
N LYS A 231 7.01 7.81 -26.06
CA LYS A 231 5.55 7.71 -26.24
C LYS A 231 4.79 7.77 -24.91
N PRO A 232 4.80 8.90 -24.20
CA PRO A 232 4.09 9.03 -22.93
C PRO A 232 2.58 8.81 -23.07
N GLU A 233 2.01 9.17 -24.24
CA GLU A 233 0.59 9.01 -24.60
C GLU A 233 0.10 7.56 -24.57
N VAL A 234 0.97 6.62 -24.93
CA VAL A 234 0.61 5.20 -25.03
C VAL A 234 0.59 4.53 -23.66
N LEU A 235 1.40 5.02 -22.72
CA LEU A 235 1.69 4.34 -21.46
C LEU A 235 1.12 5.05 -20.23
N MET A 236 1.05 6.39 -20.26
CA MET A 236 0.43 7.23 -19.22
C MET A 236 -0.58 8.21 -19.83
N PRO A 237 -1.59 7.74 -20.58
CA PRO A 237 -2.57 8.61 -21.24
C PRO A 237 -3.29 9.56 -20.25
N TRP A 238 -3.42 9.18 -18.98
CA TRP A 238 -4.02 10.02 -17.94
C TRP A 238 -3.25 11.30 -17.63
N LYS A 239 -1.91 11.29 -17.71
CA LYS A 239 -1.11 12.49 -17.45
C LYS A 239 -1.23 13.53 -18.57
N LEU A 240 -1.50 13.07 -19.79
CA LEU A 240 -1.63 13.94 -20.96
C LEU A 240 -3.06 14.41 -21.19
N MET A 241 -4.03 13.50 -21.05
CA MET A 241 -5.43 13.82 -21.23
C MET A 241 -6.06 14.46 -19.98
N GLY A 242 -5.40 14.35 -18.82
CA GLY A 242 -5.89 14.87 -17.54
C GLY A 242 -7.32 14.40 -17.26
N GLU A 243 -8.20 15.35 -16.98
CA GLU A 243 -9.63 15.12 -16.72
C GLU A 243 -10.32 14.27 -17.81
N ALA A 244 -9.97 14.45 -19.08
CA ALA A 244 -10.58 13.73 -20.19
C ALA A 244 -10.31 12.22 -20.16
N TRP A 245 -9.20 11.78 -19.55
CA TRP A 245 -8.96 10.36 -19.33
C TRP A 245 -9.95 9.78 -18.33
N HIS A 246 -10.20 10.49 -17.23
CA HIS A 246 -11.00 9.99 -16.13
C HIS A 246 -12.48 9.87 -16.49
N THR A 247 -13.00 10.76 -17.35
CA THR A 247 -14.37 10.70 -17.88
C THR A 247 -14.57 9.61 -18.95
N ASN A 248 -13.51 9.21 -19.65
CA ASN A 248 -13.55 8.19 -20.70
C ASN A 248 -13.79 6.77 -20.13
N ALA A 249 -14.42 5.90 -20.91
CA ALA A 249 -14.57 4.47 -20.61
C ALA A 249 -13.25 3.69 -20.72
N LYS A 250 -12.23 4.23 -21.39
CA LYS A 250 -10.87 3.65 -21.38
C LYS A 250 -10.25 3.76 -19.99
N GLY A 251 -9.48 2.74 -19.59
CA GLY A 251 -8.72 2.72 -18.34
C GLY A 251 -9.28 1.81 -17.24
N PHE A 252 -10.52 1.31 -17.37
CA PHE A 252 -11.10 0.32 -16.46
C PHE A 252 -10.36 -1.03 -16.51
N PRO A 253 -10.45 -1.86 -15.45
CA PRO A 253 -9.86 -3.21 -15.44
C PRO A 253 -10.41 -4.07 -16.59
N ILE A 254 -9.56 -4.96 -17.13
CA ILE A 254 -9.94 -5.86 -18.22
C ILE A 254 -11.07 -6.79 -17.74
N GLY A 255 -12.15 -6.86 -18.52
CA GLY A 255 -13.32 -7.69 -18.19
C GLY A 255 -14.29 -7.06 -17.17
N ALA A 256 -14.01 -5.86 -16.67
CA ALA A 256 -14.87 -5.16 -15.71
C ALA A 256 -15.13 -3.72 -16.19
N PRO A 257 -16.12 -3.49 -17.07
CA PRO A 257 -16.47 -2.15 -17.54
C PRO A 257 -17.09 -1.31 -16.42
N ARG A 258 -17.13 0.02 -16.63
CA ARG A 258 -17.81 0.96 -15.74
C ARG A 258 -19.25 0.55 -15.49
N GLN A 259 -19.67 0.45 -14.23
CA GLN A 259 -21.07 0.16 -13.84
C GLN A 259 -21.81 1.39 -13.28
N TRP A 260 -21.11 2.49 -13.04
CA TRP A 260 -21.69 3.75 -12.58
C TRP A 260 -21.91 4.76 -13.73
N ASP A 261 -22.83 5.69 -13.53
CA ASP A 261 -23.28 6.63 -14.56
C ASP A 261 -22.19 7.64 -14.98
N ALA A 262 -21.96 7.77 -16.29
CA ALA A 262 -20.90 8.61 -16.85
C ALA A 262 -21.02 10.10 -16.51
N SER A 263 -22.23 10.59 -16.21
CA SER A 263 -22.52 11.98 -15.86
C SER A 263 -22.08 12.37 -14.45
N LEU A 264 -21.85 11.39 -13.56
CA LEU A 264 -21.49 11.64 -12.17
C LEU A 264 -20.15 12.38 -12.01
N LEU A 265 -19.11 11.96 -12.71
CA LEU A 265 -17.79 12.57 -12.57
C LEU A 265 -17.79 14.04 -13.03
N PRO A 266 -18.32 14.39 -14.23
CA PRO A 266 -18.50 15.79 -14.62
C PRO A 266 -19.30 16.61 -13.60
N ALA A 267 -20.43 16.08 -13.11
CA ALA A 267 -21.26 16.77 -12.13
C ALA A 267 -20.51 17.05 -10.81
N ILE A 268 -19.80 16.04 -10.28
CA ILE A 268 -19.00 16.18 -9.05
C ILE A 268 -17.85 17.18 -9.27
N MET A 269 -17.15 17.13 -10.41
CA MET A 269 -16.07 18.06 -10.74
C MET A 269 -16.57 19.51 -10.80
N THR A 270 -17.74 19.75 -11.41
CA THR A 270 -18.38 21.07 -11.41
C THR A 270 -18.67 21.54 -9.99
N LEU A 271 -19.32 20.71 -9.17
CA LEU A 271 -19.64 21.06 -7.79
C LEU A 271 -18.39 21.36 -6.94
N LEU A 272 -17.30 20.62 -7.16
CA LEU A 272 -16.01 20.85 -6.51
C LEU A 272 -15.41 22.21 -6.88
N ARG A 273 -15.38 22.54 -8.17
CA ARG A 273 -14.86 23.82 -8.67
C ARG A 273 -15.68 25.01 -8.17
N GLU A 274 -17.00 24.85 -8.10
CA GLU A 274 -17.91 25.90 -7.61
C GLU A 274 -17.87 26.08 -6.08
N ALA A 275 -17.78 24.98 -5.33
CA ALA A 275 -17.77 25.00 -3.87
C ALA A 275 -16.41 25.40 -3.29
N VAL A 276 -15.33 25.04 -3.98
CA VAL A 276 -13.95 25.26 -3.52
C VAL A 276 -13.11 25.77 -4.69
N PRO A 277 -13.21 27.07 -5.04
CA PRO A 277 -12.51 27.63 -6.20
C PRO A 277 -10.98 27.56 -6.12
N SER A 278 -10.43 27.44 -4.92
CA SER A 278 -8.99 27.28 -4.68
C SER A 278 -8.48 25.85 -4.85
N LEU A 279 -9.36 24.88 -5.16
CA LEU A 279 -8.98 23.48 -5.31
C LEU A 279 -8.17 23.26 -6.59
N GLU A 280 -6.93 22.80 -6.43
CA GLU A 280 -6.05 22.39 -7.52
C GLU A 280 -6.17 20.87 -7.72
N PHE A 281 -6.43 20.45 -8.97
CA PHE A 281 -6.55 19.04 -9.34
C PHE A 281 -5.24 18.51 -9.93
N GLU A 282 -4.87 17.30 -9.52
CA GLU A 282 -3.72 16.58 -10.03
C GLU A 282 -4.17 15.25 -10.67
N PHE A 283 -3.62 14.95 -11.85
CA PHE A 283 -3.95 13.78 -12.66
C PHE A 283 -2.75 12.83 -12.80
N ASP A 284 -2.08 12.56 -11.69
CA ASP A 284 -0.85 11.75 -11.69
C ASP A 284 -1.10 10.24 -11.72
N SER A 285 -2.30 9.81 -11.32
CA SER A 285 -2.68 8.41 -11.20
C SER A 285 -3.71 8.00 -12.25
N ARG A 286 -3.55 6.79 -12.79
CA ARG A 286 -4.44 6.25 -13.85
C ARG A 286 -5.91 6.18 -13.43
N ASP A 287 -6.15 5.84 -12.18
CA ASP A 287 -7.46 5.51 -11.66
C ASP A 287 -8.00 6.55 -10.68
N THR A 288 -7.21 7.57 -10.37
CA THR A 288 -7.48 8.46 -9.25
C THR A 288 -7.16 9.91 -9.62
N ILE A 289 -8.07 10.82 -9.29
CA ILE A 289 -7.83 12.27 -9.32
C ILE A 289 -7.59 12.70 -7.87
N THR A 290 -6.51 13.42 -7.61
CA THR A 290 -6.23 14.01 -6.30
C THR A 290 -6.47 15.51 -6.35
N GLY A 291 -6.90 16.08 -5.22
CA GLY A 291 -7.12 17.52 -5.11
C GLY A 291 -6.46 18.10 -3.86
N ARG A 292 -5.78 19.24 -4.04
CA ARG A 292 -5.11 19.99 -2.97
C ARG A 292 -5.69 21.39 -2.86
N ILE A 293 -5.82 21.88 -1.63
CA ILE A 293 -6.14 23.28 -1.36
C ILE A 293 -4.83 23.97 -0.98
N PRO A 294 -4.42 25.06 -1.66
CA PRO A 294 -3.22 25.81 -1.34
C PRO A 294 -3.13 26.16 0.14
N GLY A 295 -1.94 26.02 0.72
CA GLY A 295 -1.71 26.19 2.16
C GLY A 295 -1.96 24.95 3.01
N ARG A 296 -2.44 23.84 2.44
CA ARG A 296 -2.55 22.55 3.14
C ARG A 296 -1.43 21.60 2.75
N ARG A 297 -0.86 20.94 3.75
CA ARG A 297 0.18 19.93 3.54
C ARG A 297 -0.37 18.61 2.96
N ARG A 298 -1.62 18.27 3.28
CA ARG A 298 -2.23 16.97 2.91
C ARG A 298 -3.20 17.09 1.74
N ILE A 299 -3.37 15.96 1.04
CA ILE A 299 -4.38 15.80 -0.02
C ILE A 299 -5.76 15.93 0.63
N TRP A 300 -6.59 16.83 0.09
CA TRP A 300 -7.93 17.08 0.62
C TRP A 300 -8.98 16.22 -0.07
N LEU A 301 -8.84 16.00 -1.37
CA LEU A 301 -9.76 15.23 -2.20
C LEU A 301 -9.07 14.04 -2.85
N THR A 302 -9.75 12.91 -2.89
CA THR A 302 -9.38 11.77 -3.75
C THR A 302 -10.63 11.24 -4.43
N LEU A 303 -10.65 11.25 -5.76
CA LEU A 303 -11.70 10.64 -6.58
C LEU A 303 -11.16 9.38 -7.25
N LYS A 304 -11.66 8.19 -6.90
CA LYS A 304 -11.32 6.95 -7.58
C LYS A 304 -12.28 6.72 -8.74
N THR A 305 -11.81 6.94 -9.96
CA THR A 305 -12.62 7.02 -11.17
C THR A 305 -12.55 5.78 -12.06
N LYS A 306 -11.69 4.80 -11.79
CA LYS A 306 -11.59 3.56 -12.58
C LYS A 306 -11.93 2.30 -11.78
N ASP A 307 -12.77 2.47 -10.76
CA ASP A 307 -13.41 1.35 -10.07
C ASP A 307 -14.74 1.00 -10.79
N PRO A 308 -14.93 -0.24 -11.25
CA PRO A 308 -16.18 -0.66 -11.89
C PRO A 308 -17.41 -0.44 -11.00
N SER A 309 -17.31 -0.69 -9.68
CA SER A 309 -18.48 -0.77 -8.79
C SER A 309 -19.03 0.59 -8.33
N GLY A 310 -18.28 1.68 -8.51
CA GLY A 310 -18.75 3.02 -8.14
C GLY A 310 -17.68 4.08 -8.28
N LEU A 311 -18.13 5.34 -8.42
CA LEU A 311 -17.26 6.50 -8.32
C LEU A 311 -17.08 6.84 -6.85
N GLU A 312 -15.89 6.60 -6.31
CA GLU A 312 -15.60 6.86 -4.91
C GLU A 312 -14.99 8.26 -4.74
N CYS A 313 -15.54 9.03 -3.81
CA CYS A 313 -15.04 10.32 -3.39
C CYS A 313 -14.61 10.24 -1.92
N ARG A 314 -13.36 10.60 -1.65
CA ARG A 314 -12.83 10.77 -0.29
C ARG A 314 -12.51 12.23 -0.05
N LEU A 315 -13.00 12.74 1.07
CA LEU A 315 -12.73 14.08 1.54
C LEU A 315 -12.04 13.97 2.92
N ALA A 316 -10.88 14.58 3.07
CA ALA A 316 -10.18 14.70 4.35
C ALA A 316 -10.55 16.01 5.04
N GLY A 317 -10.81 15.99 6.35
CA GLY A 317 -11.18 17.19 7.09
C GLY A 317 -10.92 17.07 8.58
N ALA A 318 -11.25 18.14 9.31
CA ALA A 318 -10.93 18.22 10.73
C ALA A 318 -11.60 17.10 11.52
N LYS A 319 -10.85 16.54 12.45
CA LYS A 319 -11.31 15.49 13.36
C LYS A 319 -12.54 15.93 14.15
N GLY A 320 -13.56 15.07 14.20
CA GLY A 320 -14.85 15.35 14.83
C GLY A 320 -15.75 16.30 14.04
N GLY A 321 -15.31 16.79 12.87
CA GLY A 321 -16.08 17.72 12.03
C GLY A 321 -17.18 17.05 11.20
N LEU A 322 -17.22 15.72 11.18
CA LEU A 322 -18.16 14.92 10.40
C LEU A 322 -19.10 14.11 11.30
N ASN A 323 -20.36 14.04 10.88
CA ASN A 323 -21.37 13.17 11.47
C ASN A 323 -22.11 12.48 10.32
N LEU A 324 -22.39 11.18 10.47
CA LEU A 324 -23.14 10.38 9.50
C LEU A 324 -24.49 11.01 9.14
N GLY A 325 -25.15 11.70 10.08
CA GLY A 325 -26.40 12.42 9.81
C GLY A 325 -26.26 13.50 8.72
N HIS A 326 -25.10 14.12 8.59
CA HIS A 326 -24.85 15.11 7.54
C HIS A 326 -24.60 14.50 6.16
N LEU A 327 -24.37 13.19 6.09
CA LEU A 327 -24.18 12.44 4.86
C LEU A 327 -25.47 11.73 4.43
N ALA A 328 -26.56 11.91 5.20
CA ALA A 328 -27.86 11.33 4.92
C ALA A 328 -28.39 11.81 3.56
N GLY A 329 -28.37 10.93 2.56
CA GLY A 329 -28.82 11.24 1.20
C GLY A 329 -27.71 11.38 0.16
N LEU A 330 -26.44 11.31 0.59
CA LEU A 330 -25.29 11.29 -0.31
C LEU A 330 -24.73 9.89 -0.47
N GLY A 331 -24.55 9.48 -1.72
CA GLY A 331 -23.93 8.22 -2.08
C GLY A 331 -24.80 6.99 -1.81
N SER A 332 -24.55 5.97 -2.62
CA SER A 332 -25.00 4.59 -2.42
C SER A 332 -24.32 3.94 -1.21
N GLU A 333 -23.06 4.27 -0.95
CA GLU A 333 -22.32 3.91 0.26
C GLU A 333 -21.73 5.17 0.90
N ARG A 334 -21.62 5.15 2.23
CA ARG A 334 -21.04 6.23 3.03
C ARG A 334 -20.34 5.68 4.27
N GLU A 335 -19.17 6.23 4.55
CA GLU A 335 -18.33 5.82 5.67
C GLU A 335 -17.54 7.02 6.18
N ILE A 336 -17.37 7.10 7.50
CA ILE A 336 -16.47 8.05 8.15
C ILE A 336 -15.43 7.20 8.88
N SER A 337 -14.17 7.36 8.51
CA SER A 337 -13.03 6.78 9.24
C SER A 337 -12.37 7.87 10.07
N SER A 338 -12.27 7.61 11.37
CA SER A 338 -11.65 8.47 12.38
C SER A 338 -10.37 7.85 12.96
N ASP A 339 -9.81 6.86 12.24
CA ASP A 339 -8.66 6.09 12.70
C ASP A 339 -7.36 6.93 12.71
N ARG A 340 -7.36 8.06 12.02
CA ARG A 340 -6.21 8.97 12.00
C ARG A 340 -6.24 9.93 13.18
N GLU A 341 -5.07 10.28 13.66
CA GLU A 341 -4.92 11.20 14.78
C GLU A 341 -5.41 12.61 14.46
N VAL A 342 -5.23 13.06 13.21
CA VAL A 342 -5.33 14.47 12.81
C VAL A 342 -6.59 14.78 12.00
N ASP A 343 -7.06 13.85 11.17
CA ASP A 343 -8.10 14.08 10.17
C ASP A 343 -9.13 12.95 10.12
N ASP A 344 -10.40 13.30 9.96
CA ASP A 344 -11.44 12.34 9.58
C ASP A 344 -11.48 12.22 8.05
N ILE A 345 -11.79 11.02 7.55
CA ILE A 345 -12.01 10.78 6.13
C ILE A 345 -13.48 10.43 5.91
N CYS A 346 -14.17 11.28 5.15
CA CYS A 346 -15.49 10.98 4.59
C CYS A 346 -15.31 10.24 3.26
N ARG A 347 -15.76 8.99 3.20
CA ARG A 347 -15.84 8.19 1.96
C ARG A 347 -17.29 8.12 1.49
N LEU A 348 -17.52 8.49 0.24
CA LEU A 348 -18.82 8.44 -0.45
C LEU A 348 -18.67 7.66 -1.76
N VAL A 349 -19.61 6.78 -2.08
CA VAL A 349 -19.61 6.03 -3.36
C VAL A 349 -20.88 6.35 -4.13
N PHE A 350 -20.73 6.78 -5.38
CA PHE A 350 -21.83 7.12 -6.28
C PHE A 350 -21.93 6.11 -7.42
N GLN A 351 -23.15 5.62 -7.69
CA GLN A 351 -23.41 4.71 -8.81
C GLN A 351 -24.35 5.33 -9.85
N ARG A 352 -25.37 6.08 -9.40
CA ARG A 352 -26.39 6.70 -10.25
C ARG A 352 -26.51 8.19 -9.96
N PRO A 353 -27.04 9.01 -10.88
CA PRO A 353 -27.22 10.45 -10.66
C PRO A 353 -28.07 10.77 -9.43
N SER A 354 -29.04 9.90 -9.10
CA SER A 354 -29.88 10.03 -7.90
C SER A 354 -29.11 9.92 -6.58
N ASP A 355 -27.91 9.35 -6.59
CA ASP A 355 -27.07 9.23 -5.40
C ASP A 355 -26.35 10.55 -5.08
N LEU A 356 -26.39 11.54 -6.00
CA LEU A 356 -25.77 12.85 -5.88
C LEU A 356 -26.83 13.94 -5.67
N ASP A 357 -27.17 14.20 -4.40
CA ASP A 357 -27.90 15.40 -4.02
C ASP A 357 -26.94 16.61 -4.11
N ALA A 358 -27.02 17.37 -5.21
CA ALA A 358 -26.09 18.46 -5.49
C ALA A 358 -26.08 19.58 -4.42
N PRO A 359 -27.23 20.10 -3.93
CA PRO A 359 -27.26 21.04 -2.81
C PRO A 359 -26.58 20.51 -1.54
N LEU A 360 -26.90 19.28 -1.13
CA LEU A 360 -26.34 18.68 0.07
C LEU A 360 -24.83 18.42 -0.08
N PHE A 361 -24.41 17.95 -1.25
CA PHE A 361 -23.00 17.73 -1.56
C PHE A 361 -22.22 19.06 -1.55
N ARG A 362 -22.75 20.11 -2.17
CA ARG A 362 -22.14 21.44 -2.15
C ARG A 362 -21.98 21.97 -0.72
N ALA A 363 -23.01 21.82 0.13
CA ALA A 363 -22.94 22.22 1.53
C ALA A 363 -21.86 21.45 2.30
N LEU A 364 -21.73 20.14 2.05
CA LEU A 364 -20.66 19.32 2.60
C LEU A 364 -19.28 19.84 2.17
N LEU A 365 -19.08 20.10 0.87
CA LEU A 365 -17.80 20.56 0.33
C LEU A 365 -17.36 21.90 0.95
N VAL A 366 -18.25 22.89 1.01
CA VAL A 366 -17.97 24.22 1.60
C VAL A 366 -17.59 24.10 3.07
N ARG A 367 -18.35 23.30 3.84
CA ARG A 367 -18.05 23.10 5.25
C ARG A 367 -16.69 22.42 5.45
N HIS A 368 -16.42 21.39 4.68
CA HIS A 368 -15.21 20.59 4.83
C HIS A 368 -13.95 21.30 4.31
N SER A 369 -14.11 22.19 3.33
CA SER A 369 -13.05 23.08 2.88
C SER A 369 -12.82 24.24 3.85
N ALA A 370 -13.80 24.68 4.64
CA ALA A 370 -13.58 25.69 5.67
C ALA A 370 -12.88 25.14 6.93
N SER A 371 -13.24 23.94 7.38
CA SER A 371 -12.73 23.36 8.63
C SER A 371 -11.26 22.92 8.59
N ALA A 372 -10.64 22.86 7.42
CA ALA A 372 -9.29 22.29 7.28
C ALA A 372 -8.19 23.34 7.04
N VAL A 373 -8.43 24.61 7.42
CA VAL A 373 -7.32 25.53 7.68
C VAL A 373 -6.64 25.01 8.94
N ASP A 374 -5.47 24.39 8.79
CA ASP A 374 -4.67 23.94 9.93
C ASP A 374 -4.42 25.12 10.86
N LYS A 375 -4.89 25.01 12.11
CA LYS A 375 -4.34 25.77 13.23
C LYS A 375 -2.95 25.20 13.52
N GLY A 376 -1.99 25.59 12.68
CA GLY A 376 -0.60 25.16 12.75
C GLY A 376 0.31 26.27 12.21
N SER A 377 0.09 27.49 12.67
CA SER A 377 1.00 28.62 12.47
C SER A 377 1.05 29.41 13.77
N VAL A 378 1.88 28.92 14.69
CA VAL A 378 2.77 29.74 15.52
C VAL A 378 4.14 29.10 15.41
#